data_AF-F9MP46-F1
#
_entry.id   AF-F9MP46-F1
#
_cell.length_a   1.000
_cell.length_b   1.000
_cell.length_c   1.000
_cell.angle_alpha   90.00
_cell.angle_beta   90.00
_cell.angle_gamma   90.00
#
_symmetry.space_group_name_H-M   'P 1'
#
loop_
_entity.id
_entity.type
_entity.pdbx_description
1 polymer ?
#
loop_
_entity_poly.entity_id
_entity_poly.type
_entity_poly.pdbx_seq_one_letter_code
_entity_poly.pdbx_strand_id
1 'polypeptide(L)'
;MVVIVAGIIDWLVGDPQSPFHPVACIGYIIAKVEKYVYPLQRSPKEQIVLGGIGTALVLLIIGNIIMWGEVLLYHWLPLYVRYLVEAFILSFTICPRSLAKAARDVQMALQYNHLQRARYYVSHIVGRDTKQLTACEIVRATVETVAENTIDGIISPLFFYLLFGIPGAVLYRTVNTLDSMWGYKNERFLYFGRVAARLDDIGNYIPARLTFLLLVVVSWVVHLDSKGAWCIGWRDANKHPSPNGGWAEATVAGALHVQLGGYNSYFGKVSFRAYMGDASEMLAPKHITKAIQLMYGSTGIMIAAVALFRIF
;
A
#
# COMPACT_ATOMS: atom_id res chain seq x y z
N MET A 1 -20.17 -8.56 -8.27
CA MET A 1 -20.20 -7.61 -9.40
C MET A 1 -19.44 -6.31 -9.11
N VAL A 2 -19.72 -5.62 -7.99
CA VAL A 2 -19.09 -4.34 -7.60
C VAL A 2 -17.55 -4.36 -7.67
N VAL A 3 -16.89 -5.35 -7.06
CA VAL A 3 -15.42 -5.45 -7.07
C VAL A 3 -14.81 -5.62 -8.46
N ILE A 4 -15.51 -6.30 -9.37
CA ILE A 4 -15.06 -6.49 -10.76
C ILE A 4 -15.15 -5.14 -11.48
N VAL A 5 -16.28 -4.44 -11.34
CA VAL A 5 -16.46 -3.11 -11.94
C VAL A 5 -15.46 -2.11 -11.38
N ALA A 6 -15.18 -2.15 -10.07
CA ALA A 6 -14.16 -1.31 -9.44
C ALA A 6 -12.76 -1.58 -10.03
N GLY A 7 -12.39 -2.85 -10.21
CA GLY A 7 -11.15 -3.23 -10.88
C GLY A 7 -11.06 -2.75 -12.34
N ILE A 8 -12.18 -2.81 -13.07
CA ILE A 8 -12.26 -2.26 -14.43
C ILE A 8 -12.11 -0.73 -14.42
N ILE A 9 -12.73 -0.03 -13.47
CA ILE A 9 -12.61 1.42 -13.32
C ILE A 9 -11.14 1.80 -13.04
N ASP A 10 -10.47 1.15 -12.07
CA ASP A 10 -9.04 1.39 -11.84
C ASP A 10 -8.22 1.07 -13.09
N TRP A 11 -8.52 -0.04 -13.77
CA TRP A 11 -7.80 -0.41 -14.99
C TRP A 11 -8.01 0.59 -16.13
N LEU A 12 -9.13 1.32 -16.22
CA LEU A 12 -9.41 2.31 -17.27
C LEU A 12 -8.99 3.74 -16.92
N VAL A 13 -9.19 4.15 -15.67
CA VAL A 13 -9.01 5.53 -15.21
C VAL A 13 -7.71 5.67 -14.40
N GLY A 14 -7.44 4.70 -13.51
CA GLY A 14 -6.42 4.82 -12.46
C GLY A 14 -6.77 5.92 -11.45
N ASP A 15 -5.79 6.37 -10.65
CA ASP A 15 -6.02 7.47 -9.72
C ASP A 15 -5.95 8.84 -10.44
N PRO A 16 -7.02 9.65 -10.38
CA PRO A 16 -6.96 11.02 -10.88
C PRO A 16 -6.06 11.86 -9.96
N GLN A 17 -5.10 12.59 -10.54
CA GLN A 17 -4.30 13.58 -9.80
C GLN A 17 -5.09 14.87 -9.56
N SER A 18 -6.16 14.75 -8.79
CA SER A 18 -7.10 15.83 -8.49
C SER A 18 -7.24 16.00 -6.97
N PRO A 19 -7.34 17.25 -6.47
CA PRO A 19 -7.62 17.51 -5.06
C PRO A 19 -9.03 17.03 -4.65
N PHE A 20 -9.92 16.78 -5.61
CA PHE A 20 -11.28 16.26 -5.38
C PHE A 20 -11.32 14.73 -5.33
N HIS A 21 -10.18 14.06 -5.46
CA HIS A 21 -10.09 12.62 -5.31
C HIS A 21 -10.45 12.20 -3.87
N PRO A 22 -11.26 11.15 -3.63
CA PRO A 22 -11.71 10.81 -2.28
C PRO A 22 -10.58 10.60 -1.26
N VAL A 23 -9.46 10.00 -1.67
CA VAL A 23 -8.28 9.83 -0.80
C VAL A 23 -7.63 11.18 -0.46
N ALA A 24 -7.61 12.13 -1.41
CA ALA A 24 -7.11 13.48 -1.16
C ALA A 24 -8.03 14.25 -0.18
N CYS A 25 -9.34 14.05 -0.27
CA CYS A 25 -10.31 14.59 0.69
C CYS A 25 -10.10 14.01 2.10
N ILE A 26 -9.84 12.70 2.21
CA ILE A 26 -9.45 12.08 3.49
C ILE A 26 -8.18 12.74 4.03
N GLY A 27 -7.15 12.89 3.19
CA GLY A 27 -5.91 13.59 3.58
C GLY A 27 -6.13 15.02 4.05
N TYR A 28 -7.05 15.76 3.43
CA TYR A 28 -7.43 17.11 3.86
C TYR A 28 -8.11 17.12 5.23
N ILE A 29 -8.99 16.15 5.51
CA ILE A 29 -9.63 15.99 6.83
C ILE A 29 -8.56 15.66 7.88
N ILE A 30 -7.64 14.74 7.58
CA ILE A 30 -6.52 14.39 8.46
C ILE A 30 -5.68 15.63 8.77
N ALA A 31 -5.27 16.40 7.75
CA ALA A 31 -4.47 17.61 7.91
C ALA A 31 -5.22 18.68 8.73
N LYS A 32 -6.55 18.79 8.58
CA LYS A 32 -7.36 19.67 9.43
C LYS A 32 -7.37 19.22 10.88
N VAL A 33 -7.66 17.94 11.14
CA VAL A 33 -7.66 17.40 12.51
C VAL A 33 -6.29 17.55 13.15
N GLU A 34 -5.21 17.30 12.41
CA GLU A 34 -3.85 17.51 12.87
C GLU A 34 -3.63 18.95 13.37
N LYS A 35 -4.09 19.97 12.64
CA LYS A 35 -3.94 21.37 13.07
C LYS A 35 -4.60 21.68 14.41
N TYR A 36 -5.67 20.99 14.76
CA TYR A 36 -6.39 21.21 16.03
C TYR A 36 -5.87 20.34 17.18
N VAL A 37 -5.42 19.11 16.88
CA VAL A 37 -5.08 18.11 17.88
C VAL A 37 -3.57 18.00 18.10
N TYR A 38 -2.74 18.42 17.14
CA TYR A 38 -1.29 18.34 17.25
C TYR A 38 -0.77 19.27 18.36
N PRO A 39 -0.13 18.72 19.40
CA PRO A 39 0.36 19.53 20.50
C PRO A 39 1.67 20.24 20.15
N LEU A 40 1.72 21.56 20.37
CA LEU A 40 2.99 22.28 20.46
C LEU A 40 3.58 22.05 21.86
N GLN A 41 4.78 21.43 21.93
CA GLN A 41 5.57 21.22 23.15
C GLN A 41 4.84 20.46 24.29
N ARG A 42 4.48 19.19 24.06
CA ARG A 42 3.93 18.29 25.09
C ARG A 42 4.79 17.05 25.31
N SER A 43 4.59 16.40 26.45
CA SER A 43 5.31 15.17 26.81
C SER A 43 5.02 14.03 25.81
N PRO A 44 5.93 13.06 25.64
CA PRO A 44 5.71 11.92 24.74
C PRO A 44 4.40 11.16 25.00
N LYS A 45 3.96 11.05 26.26
CA LYS A 45 2.71 10.38 26.63
C LYS A 45 1.49 11.15 26.12
N GLU A 46 1.46 12.46 26.33
CA GLU A 46 0.37 13.32 25.85
C GLU A 46 0.30 13.32 24.32
N GLN A 47 1.45 13.31 23.63
CA GLN A 47 1.49 13.21 22.17
C GLN A 47 0.81 11.91 21.68
N ILE A 48 1.10 10.77 22.31
CA ILE A 48 0.46 9.48 21.97
C ILE A 48 -1.06 9.55 22.19
N VAL A 49 -1.51 10.10 23.33
CA VAL A 49 -2.94 10.21 23.66
C VAL A 49 -3.65 11.12 22.65
N LEU A 50 -3.11 12.31 22.37
CA LEU A 50 -3.68 13.25 21.42
C LEU A 50 -3.68 12.68 20.00
N GLY A 51 -2.61 12.02 19.58
CA GLY A 51 -2.57 11.34 18.29
C GLY A 51 -3.58 10.19 18.18
N GLY A 52 -3.82 9.46 19.26
CA GLY A 52 -4.88 8.46 19.35
C GLY A 52 -6.28 9.07 19.28
N ILE A 53 -6.54 10.17 19.98
CA ILE A 53 -7.79 10.93 19.89
C ILE A 53 -8.00 11.46 18.46
N GLY A 54 -6.96 12.03 17.84
CA GLY A 54 -7.01 12.51 16.46
C GLY A 54 -7.31 11.39 15.46
N THR A 55 -6.67 10.24 15.64
CA THR A 55 -6.91 9.01 14.85
C THR A 55 -8.36 8.57 14.98
N ALA A 56 -8.87 8.44 16.21
CA ALA A 56 -10.25 8.06 16.46
C ALA A 56 -11.25 9.09 15.89
N LEU A 57 -10.96 10.39 16.03
CA LEU A 57 -11.80 11.46 15.51
C LEU A 57 -11.90 11.41 13.98
N VAL A 58 -10.77 11.20 13.27
CA VAL A 58 -10.78 11.05 11.81
C VAL A 58 -11.62 9.84 11.41
N LEU A 59 -11.42 8.69 12.06
CA LEU A 59 -12.18 7.47 11.75
C LEU A 59 -13.68 7.64 12.03
N LEU A 60 -14.04 8.35 13.10
CA LEU A 60 -15.43 8.68 13.40
C LEU A 60 -16.02 9.61 12.34
N ILE A 61 -15.30 10.66 11.92
CA ILE A 61 -15.78 11.58 10.88
C ILE A 61 -16.00 10.82 9.57
N ILE A 62 -14.99 10.09 9.09
CA ILE A 62 -15.08 9.36 7.82
C ILE A 62 -16.12 8.23 7.91
N GLY A 63 -16.15 7.49 9.00
CA GLY A 63 -17.14 6.44 9.24
C GLY A 63 -18.57 6.96 9.22
N ASN A 64 -18.83 8.11 9.86
CA ASN A 64 -20.15 8.76 9.80
C ASN A 64 -20.50 9.22 8.39
N ILE A 65 -19.57 9.83 7.64
CA ILE A 65 -19.81 10.26 6.25
C ILE A 65 -20.22 9.06 5.39
N ILE A 66 -19.50 7.94 5.50
CA ILE A 66 -19.80 6.74 4.70
C ILE A 66 -21.13 6.13 5.13
N MET A 67 -21.39 6.00 6.44
CA MET A 67 -22.61 5.40 6.96
C MET A 67 -23.86 6.19 6.53
N TRP A 68 -23.85 7.51 6.69
CA TRP A 68 -24.95 8.37 6.21
C TRP A 68 -25.04 8.36 4.68
N GLY A 69 -23.89 8.32 4.00
CA GLY A 69 -23.82 8.15 2.55
C GLY A 69 -24.53 6.89 2.10
N GLU A 70 -24.25 5.74 2.72
CA GLU A 70 -24.94 4.49 2.43
C GLU A 70 -26.44 4.59 2.69
N VAL A 71 -26.89 5.11 3.85
CA VAL A 71 -28.33 5.29 4.12
C VAL A 71 -29.01 6.09 3.00
N LEU A 72 -28.39 7.17 2.53
CA LEU A 72 -28.92 7.97 1.43
C LEU A 72 -28.92 7.19 0.10
N LEU A 73 -27.84 6.47 -0.22
CA LEU A 73 -27.76 5.63 -1.42
C LEU A 73 -28.84 4.54 -1.42
N TYR A 74 -29.07 3.89 -0.28
CA TYR A 74 -30.05 2.82 -0.13
C TYR A 74 -31.50 3.33 -0.18
N HIS A 75 -31.76 4.53 0.33
CA HIS A 75 -33.11 5.09 0.38
C HIS A 75 -33.53 5.75 -0.94
N TRP A 76 -32.60 6.43 -1.62
CA TRP A 76 -32.95 7.31 -2.75
C TRP A 76 -32.55 6.78 -4.12
N LEU A 77 -31.64 5.82 -4.23
CA LEU A 77 -31.13 5.36 -5.53
C LEU A 77 -31.59 3.94 -5.89
N PRO A 78 -31.88 3.67 -7.17
CA PRO A 78 -32.18 2.33 -7.63
C PRO A 78 -30.95 1.42 -7.53
N LEU A 79 -31.20 0.12 -7.40
CA LEU A 79 -30.20 -0.92 -7.15
C LEU A 79 -28.96 -0.83 -8.06
N TYR A 80 -29.17 -0.65 -9.37
CA TYR A 80 -28.07 -0.59 -10.35
C TYR A 80 -27.17 0.64 -10.15
N VAL A 81 -27.76 1.79 -9.82
CA VAL A 81 -26.99 3.02 -9.57
C VAL A 81 -26.21 2.88 -8.28
N ARG A 82 -26.77 2.25 -7.24
CA ARG A 82 -26.05 1.95 -6.00
C ARG A 82 -24.78 1.13 -6.27
N TYR A 83 -24.89 0.04 -7.05
CA TYR A 83 -23.71 -0.78 -7.37
C TYR A 83 -22.64 -0.02 -8.16
N LEU A 84 -23.03 0.89 -9.05
CA LEU A 84 -22.07 1.73 -9.76
C LEU A 84 -21.37 2.71 -8.82
N VAL A 85 -22.10 3.34 -7.90
CA VAL A 85 -21.52 4.24 -6.90
C VAL A 85 -20.59 3.50 -5.95
N GLU A 86 -20.99 2.33 -5.44
CA GLU A 86 -20.14 1.48 -4.61
C GLU A 86 -18.87 1.06 -5.37
N ALA A 87 -18.98 0.66 -6.64
CA ALA A 87 -17.83 0.27 -7.45
C ALA A 87 -16.87 1.45 -7.67
N PHE A 88 -17.42 2.64 -7.89
CA PHE A 88 -16.64 3.87 -8.02
C PHE A 88 -15.91 4.22 -6.72
N ILE A 89 -16.58 4.17 -5.56
CA ILE A 89 -15.95 4.40 -4.26
C ILE A 89 -14.84 3.37 -4.01
N LEU A 90 -15.13 2.08 -4.22
CA LEU A 90 -14.16 0.99 -4.04
C LEU A 90 -12.94 1.18 -4.93
N SER A 91 -13.13 1.64 -6.18
CA SER A 91 -12.03 1.85 -7.12
C SER A 91 -10.99 2.86 -6.62
N PHE A 92 -11.38 3.82 -5.77
CA PHE A 92 -10.45 4.78 -5.17
C PHE A 92 -9.76 4.29 -3.90
N THR A 93 -10.20 3.15 -3.34
CA THR A 93 -9.53 2.54 -2.18
C THR A 93 -8.36 1.65 -2.60
N ILE A 94 -8.34 1.24 -3.86
CA ILE A 94 -7.28 0.43 -4.48
C ILE A 94 -6.50 1.26 -5.50
N CYS A 95 -5.22 0.94 -5.76
CA CYS A 95 -4.43 1.67 -6.77
C CYS A 95 -3.45 0.82 -7.64
N PRO A 96 -3.82 -0.38 -8.12
CA PRO A 96 -2.91 -1.22 -8.90
C PRO A 96 -2.39 -0.53 -10.17
N ARG A 97 -3.25 0.18 -10.92
CA ARG A 97 -2.82 0.88 -12.14
C ARG A 97 -1.82 2.00 -11.86
N SER A 98 -2.09 2.84 -10.87
CA SER A 98 -1.22 3.96 -10.52
C SER A 98 0.15 3.47 -10.04
N LEU A 99 0.18 2.44 -9.20
CA LEU A 99 1.40 1.81 -8.70
C LEU A 99 2.23 1.21 -9.84
N ALA A 100 1.59 0.44 -10.74
CA ALA A 100 2.27 -0.12 -11.89
C ALA A 100 2.79 0.94 -12.86
N LYS A 101 2.04 2.03 -13.08
CA LYS A 101 2.49 3.15 -13.92
C LYS A 101 3.74 3.79 -13.35
N ALA A 102 3.73 4.16 -12.07
CA ALA A 102 4.88 4.80 -11.43
C ALA A 102 6.13 3.90 -11.43
N ALA A 103 5.95 2.60 -11.19
CA ALA A 103 7.04 1.62 -11.30
C ALA A 103 7.57 1.48 -12.74
N ARG A 104 6.69 1.49 -13.75
CA ARG A 104 7.09 1.48 -15.17
C ARG A 104 7.83 2.76 -15.58
N ASP A 105 7.46 3.92 -15.07
CA ASP A 105 8.15 5.19 -15.35
C ASP A 105 9.62 5.13 -14.87
N VAL A 106 9.86 4.55 -13.69
CA VAL A 106 11.21 4.26 -13.19
C VAL A 106 11.92 3.25 -14.10
N GLN A 107 11.23 2.15 -14.45
CA GLN A 107 11.79 1.10 -15.30
C GLN A 107 12.26 1.64 -16.66
N MET A 108 11.40 2.41 -17.34
CA MET A 108 11.71 2.99 -18.65
C MET A 108 12.91 3.93 -18.54
N ALA A 109 12.95 4.80 -17.52
CA ALA A 109 14.09 5.69 -17.31
C ALA A 109 15.41 4.91 -17.14
N LEU A 110 15.40 3.76 -16.45
CA LEU A 110 16.58 2.91 -16.31
C LEU A 110 16.95 2.20 -17.63
N GLN A 111 15.97 1.73 -18.41
CA GLN A 111 16.21 1.07 -19.71
C GLN A 111 16.86 2.01 -20.73
N TYR A 112 16.51 3.30 -20.70
CA TYR A 112 17.12 4.33 -21.54
C TYR A 112 18.37 4.98 -20.91
N ASN A 113 18.96 4.38 -19.86
CA ASN A 113 20.14 4.88 -19.16
C ASN A 113 20.02 6.32 -18.63
N HIS A 114 18.80 6.78 -18.32
CA HIS A 114 18.53 8.10 -17.77
C HIS A 114 18.47 8.07 -16.24
N LEU A 115 19.63 7.87 -15.60
CA LEU A 115 19.72 7.68 -14.14
C LEU A 115 19.11 8.83 -13.33
N GLN A 116 19.31 10.09 -13.72
CA GLN A 116 18.73 11.24 -13.04
C GLN A 116 17.19 11.22 -13.10
N ARG A 117 16.61 10.85 -14.25
CA ARG A 117 15.15 10.69 -14.38
C ARG A 117 14.65 9.53 -13.53
N ALA A 118 15.37 8.41 -13.48
CA ALA A 118 15.02 7.28 -12.63
C ALA A 118 15.02 7.66 -11.13
N ARG A 119 16.01 8.45 -10.68
CA ARG A 119 16.07 9.00 -9.30
C ARG A 119 14.92 9.96 -8.99
N TYR A 120 14.51 10.75 -9.98
CA TYR A 120 13.35 11.62 -9.87
C TYR A 120 12.06 10.80 -9.77
N TYR A 121 11.80 9.86 -10.69
CA TYR A 121 10.58 9.05 -10.63
C TYR A 121 10.49 8.20 -9.36
N VAL A 122 11.60 7.57 -8.94
CA VAL A 122 11.58 6.73 -7.74
C VAL A 122 11.31 7.56 -6.48
N SER A 123 11.73 8.84 -6.42
CA SER A 123 11.44 9.71 -5.26
C SER A 123 9.97 10.05 -5.07
N HIS A 124 9.12 9.80 -6.07
CA HIS A 124 7.67 10.00 -5.94
C HIS A 124 6.99 8.80 -5.27
N ILE A 125 7.66 7.64 -5.19
CA ILE A 125 7.08 6.40 -4.70
C ILE A 125 7.82 5.83 -3.47
N VAL A 126 8.94 6.43 -3.06
CA VAL A 126 9.67 6.04 -1.84
C VAL A 126 9.79 7.21 -0.88
N GLY A 127 9.77 6.92 0.42
CA GLY A 127 10.02 7.91 1.47
C GLY A 127 11.50 8.15 1.82
N ARG A 128 12.45 7.60 1.04
CA ARG A 128 13.91 7.64 1.31
C ARG A 128 14.65 8.57 0.34
N ASP A 129 15.84 9.02 0.74
CA ASP A 129 16.69 9.87 -0.09
C ASP A 129 17.12 9.13 -1.37
N THR A 130 16.86 9.72 -2.54
CA THR A 130 17.09 9.05 -3.84
C THR A 130 18.27 9.59 -4.63
N LYS A 131 18.80 10.76 -4.23
CA LYS A 131 19.77 11.53 -5.04
C LYS A 131 21.05 10.79 -5.35
N GLN A 132 21.46 9.86 -4.48
CA GLN A 132 22.71 9.09 -4.61
C GLN A 132 22.50 7.63 -4.99
N LEU A 133 21.26 7.18 -5.23
CA LEU A 133 20.99 5.78 -5.52
C LEU A 133 21.61 5.35 -6.86
N THR A 134 22.26 4.19 -6.85
CA THR A 134 22.71 3.47 -8.04
C THR A 134 21.52 2.86 -8.78
N ALA A 135 21.72 2.42 -10.03
CA ALA A 135 20.66 1.76 -10.81
C ALA A 135 20.07 0.54 -10.07
N CYS A 136 20.92 -0.29 -9.44
CA CYS A 136 20.49 -1.45 -8.68
C CYS A 136 19.67 -1.06 -7.45
N GLU A 137 20.07 -0.01 -6.73
CA GLU A 137 19.33 0.47 -5.57
C GLU A 137 17.99 1.13 -5.94
N ILE A 138 17.90 1.75 -7.12
CA ILE A 138 16.64 2.26 -7.67
C ILE A 138 15.70 1.09 -7.96
N VAL A 139 16.18 0.04 -8.65
CA VAL A 139 15.39 -1.18 -8.89
C VAL A 139 14.94 -1.80 -7.58
N ARG A 140 15.85 -1.94 -6.60
CA ARG A 140 15.55 -2.42 -5.24
C ARG A 140 14.38 -1.63 -4.65
N ALA A 141 14.49 -0.30 -4.67
CA ALA A 141 13.46 0.59 -4.12
C ALA A 141 12.11 0.40 -4.79
N THR A 142 12.09 0.31 -6.11
CA THR A 142 10.85 0.13 -6.85
C THR A 142 10.22 -1.25 -6.56
N VAL A 143 11.03 -2.31 -6.46
CA VAL A 143 10.53 -3.66 -6.15
C VAL A 143 9.98 -3.71 -4.71
N GLU A 144 10.71 -3.16 -3.74
CA GLU A 144 10.27 -3.03 -2.34
C GLU A 144 8.93 -2.29 -2.27
N THR A 145 8.83 -1.11 -2.90
CA THR A 145 7.60 -0.32 -2.92
C THR A 145 6.43 -1.05 -3.57
N VAL A 146 6.64 -1.72 -4.71
CA VAL A 146 5.57 -2.49 -5.37
C VAL A 146 5.10 -3.63 -4.49
N ALA A 147 6.02 -4.35 -3.84
CA ALA A 147 5.69 -5.45 -2.94
C ALA A 147 4.90 -4.96 -1.72
N GLU A 148 5.40 -3.94 -1.00
CA GLU A 148 4.75 -3.36 0.18
C GLU A 148 3.35 -2.82 -0.16
N ASN A 149 3.22 -2.02 -1.23
CA ASN A 149 1.93 -1.46 -1.63
C ASN A 149 0.99 -2.48 -2.27
N THR A 150 1.46 -3.69 -2.62
CA THR A 150 0.56 -4.79 -2.98
C THR A 150 -0.34 -5.14 -1.79
N ILE A 151 0.22 -5.13 -0.57
CA ILE A 151 -0.55 -5.34 0.66
C ILE A 151 -1.43 -4.11 0.91
N ASP A 152 -0.78 -2.98 1.21
CA ASP A 152 -1.43 -1.81 1.80
C ASP A 152 -2.40 -1.12 0.84
N GLY A 153 -1.99 -1.02 -0.43
CA GLY A 153 -2.72 -0.28 -1.45
C GLY A 153 -3.74 -1.11 -2.23
N ILE A 154 -3.78 -2.44 -2.05
CA ILE A 154 -4.61 -3.31 -2.90
C ILE A 154 -5.25 -4.46 -2.12
N ILE A 155 -4.47 -5.39 -1.55
CA ILE A 155 -5.03 -6.59 -0.92
C ILE A 155 -5.79 -6.24 0.36
N SER A 156 -5.28 -5.32 1.18
CA SER A 156 -5.93 -4.93 2.43
C SER A 156 -7.26 -4.20 2.22
N PRO A 157 -7.38 -3.18 1.34
CA PRO A 157 -8.68 -2.59 1.02
C PRO A 157 -9.69 -3.62 0.49
N LEU A 158 -9.26 -4.54 -0.38
CA LEU A 158 -10.12 -5.62 -0.89
C LEU A 158 -10.54 -6.61 0.19
N PHE A 159 -9.66 -6.91 1.15
CA PHE A 159 -9.95 -7.77 2.29
C PHE A 159 -10.98 -7.13 3.22
N PHE A 160 -10.83 -5.86 3.57
CA PHE A 160 -11.83 -5.17 4.38
C PHE A 160 -13.14 -4.93 3.62
N TYR A 161 -13.08 -4.77 2.29
CA TYR A 161 -14.28 -4.79 1.45
C TYR A 161 -15.00 -6.14 1.52
N LEU A 162 -14.27 -7.26 1.47
CA LEU A 162 -14.85 -8.59 1.58
C LEU A 162 -15.65 -8.74 2.88
N LEU A 163 -15.09 -8.29 4.01
CA LEU A 163 -15.69 -8.44 5.33
C LEU A 163 -16.83 -7.45 5.60
N PHE A 164 -16.61 -6.16 5.33
CA PHE A 164 -17.50 -5.09 5.78
C PHE A 164 -18.03 -4.20 4.66
N GLY A 165 -17.76 -4.53 3.39
CA GLY A 165 -18.23 -3.77 2.24
C GLY A 165 -17.51 -2.44 2.09
N ILE A 166 -18.18 -1.47 1.49
CA ILE A 166 -17.60 -0.13 1.25
C ILE A 166 -17.11 0.55 2.55
N PRO A 167 -17.84 0.49 3.68
CA PRO A 167 -17.35 1.05 4.95
C PRO A 167 -16.01 0.46 5.37
N GLY A 168 -15.83 -0.86 5.25
CA GLY A 168 -14.56 -1.52 5.57
C GLY A 168 -13.41 -1.03 4.68
N ALA A 169 -13.63 -1.03 3.37
CA ALA A 169 -12.61 -0.63 2.40
C ALA A 169 -12.12 0.81 2.64
N VAL A 170 -13.06 1.74 2.85
CA VAL A 170 -12.74 3.16 3.02
C VAL A 170 -12.16 3.45 4.40
N LEU A 171 -12.66 2.80 5.46
CA LEU A 171 -12.08 2.95 6.81
C LEU A 171 -10.64 2.43 6.84
N TYR A 172 -10.38 1.26 6.25
CA TYR A 172 -9.01 0.76 6.14
C TYR A 172 -8.14 1.72 5.32
N ARG A 173 -8.62 2.20 4.16
CA ARG A 173 -7.88 3.19 3.36
C ARG A 173 -7.59 4.47 4.15
N THR A 174 -8.48 4.86 5.05
CA THR A 174 -8.30 5.99 5.96
C THR A 174 -7.21 5.71 6.99
N VAL A 175 -7.17 4.52 7.58
CA VAL A 175 -6.07 4.08 8.47
C VAL A 175 -4.74 4.12 7.73
N ASN A 176 -4.67 3.58 6.52
CA ASN A 176 -3.46 3.60 5.70
C ASN A 176 -3.02 5.02 5.31
N THR A 177 -3.97 5.91 5.03
CA THR A 177 -3.68 7.33 4.76
C THR A 177 -3.19 8.05 6.02
N LEU A 178 -3.76 7.74 7.20
CA LEU A 178 -3.30 8.24 8.49
C LEU A 178 -1.85 7.82 8.77
N ASP A 179 -1.50 6.56 8.52
CA ASP A 179 -0.11 6.10 8.66
C ASP A 179 0.82 6.78 7.64
N SER A 180 0.39 6.93 6.39
CA SER A 180 1.19 7.63 5.37
C SER A 180 1.43 9.11 5.69
N MET A 181 0.60 9.75 6.52
CA MET A 181 0.74 11.16 6.91
C MET A 181 1.39 11.34 8.28
N TRP A 182 1.03 10.52 9.27
CA TRP A 182 1.49 10.62 10.66
C TRP A 182 2.49 9.52 11.05
N GLY A 183 2.66 8.45 10.29
CA GLY A 183 3.53 7.31 10.63
C GLY A 183 5.04 7.59 10.57
N TYR A 184 5.46 8.75 10.03
CA TYR A 184 6.87 9.08 9.91
C TYR A 184 7.59 9.12 11.25
N LYS A 185 8.73 8.41 11.33
CA LYS A 185 9.64 8.42 12.49
C LYS A 185 10.51 9.69 12.51
N ASN A 186 9.89 10.86 12.49
CA ASN A 186 10.54 12.16 12.63
C ASN A 186 10.21 12.80 13.98
N GLU A 187 10.87 13.91 14.32
CA GLU A 187 10.69 14.59 15.61
C GLU A 187 9.24 15.01 15.86
N ARG A 188 8.48 15.30 14.79
CA ARG A 188 7.10 15.73 14.85
C ARG A 188 6.15 14.58 15.20
N PHE A 189 6.33 13.42 14.57
CA PHE A 189 5.31 12.37 14.58
C PHE A 189 5.69 11.08 15.31
N LEU A 190 6.93 10.93 15.79
CA LEU A 190 7.42 9.72 16.46
C LEU A 190 6.52 9.19 17.58
N TYR A 191 5.90 10.10 18.34
CA TYR A 191 4.97 9.77 19.42
C TYR A 191 3.51 9.99 19.00
N PHE A 192 3.21 11.12 18.35
CA PHE A 192 1.87 11.46 17.91
C PHE A 192 1.27 10.43 16.94
N GLY A 193 1.99 10.05 15.89
CA GLY A 193 1.50 9.11 14.89
C GLY A 193 1.50 7.64 15.30
N ARG A 194 1.97 7.31 16.52
CA ARG A 194 2.19 5.93 16.94
C ARG A 194 0.90 5.09 16.94
N VAL A 195 -0.23 5.69 17.28
CA VAL A 195 -1.52 4.98 17.29
C VAL A 195 -1.97 4.67 15.86
N ALA A 196 -1.86 5.63 14.94
CA ALA A 196 -2.17 5.43 13.52
C ALA A 196 -1.30 4.32 12.91
N ALA A 197 0.02 4.38 13.12
CA ALA A 197 0.95 3.37 12.61
C ALA A 197 0.67 1.97 13.16
N ARG A 198 0.35 1.85 14.45
CA ARG A 198 -0.03 0.55 15.04
C ARG A 198 -1.35 0.03 14.52
N LEU A 199 -2.31 0.91 14.27
CA LEU A 199 -3.61 0.50 13.74
C LEU A 199 -3.47 0.00 12.30
N ASP A 200 -2.63 0.65 11.50
CA ASP A 200 -2.27 0.15 10.17
C ASP A 200 -1.58 -1.22 10.25
N ASP A 201 -0.56 -1.36 11.11
CA ASP A 201 0.12 -2.63 11.33
C ASP A 201 -0.85 -3.76 11.74
N ILE A 202 -1.85 -3.47 12.58
CA ILE A 202 -2.88 -4.44 12.97
C ILE A 202 -3.80 -4.76 11.78
N GLY A 203 -4.27 -3.74 11.08
CA GLY A 203 -5.16 -3.90 9.93
C GLY A 203 -4.54 -4.73 8.81
N ASN A 204 -3.23 -4.57 8.61
CA ASN A 204 -2.44 -5.27 7.61
C ASN A 204 -1.98 -6.68 8.03
N TYR A 205 -2.15 -7.07 9.29
CA TYR A 205 -1.61 -8.35 9.78
C TYR A 205 -2.12 -9.56 8.99
N ILE A 206 -3.44 -9.72 8.87
CA ILE A 206 -4.05 -10.83 8.12
C ILE A 206 -3.84 -10.66 6.60
N PRO A 207 -4.14 -9.48 6.00
CA PRO A 207 -3.89 -9.25 4.58
C PRO A 207 -2.45 -9.52 4.13
N ALA A 208 -1.44 -9.24 4.96
CA ALA A 208 -0.04 -9.52 4.62
C ALA A 208 0.24 -11.02 4.46
N ARG A 209 -0.29 -11.87 5.35
CA ARG A 209 -0.15 -13.34 5.24
C ARG A 209 -0.96 -13.88 4.07
N LEU A 210 -2.13 -13.31 3.81
CA LEU A 210 -2.90 -13.63 2.61
C LEU A 210 -2.10 -13.27 1.34
N THR A 211 -1.47 -12.10 1.32
CA THR A 211 -0.65 -11.62 0.20
C THR A 211 0.55 -12.55 -0.03
N PHE A 212 1.20 -13.04 1.02
CA PHE A 212 2.23 -14.08 0.90
C PHE A 212 1.73 -15.30 0.12
N LEU A 213 0.57 -15.86 0.50
CA LEU A 213 0.01 -17.02 -0.20
C LEU A 213 -0.35 -16.71 -1.65
N LEU A 214 -0.96 -15.55 -1.89
CA LEU A 214 -1.30 -15.10 -3.25
C LEU A 214 -0.04 -14.97 -4.11
N LEU A 215 1.02 -14.36 -3.60
CA LEU A 215 2.29 -14.20 -4.31
C LEU A 215 2.94 -15.55 -4.64
N VAL A 216 2.88 -16.54 -3.73
CA VAL A 216 3.39 -17.89 -3.99
C VAL A 216 2.60 -18.56 -5.12
N VAL A 217 1.27 -18.49 -5.10
CA VAL A 217 0.41 -19.05 -6.15
C VAL A 217 0.67 -18.35 -7.49
N VAL A 218 0.73 -17.02 -7.50
CA VAL A 218 0.97 -16.25 -8.73
C VAL A 218 2.36 -16.52 -9.28
N SER A 219 3.38 -16.66 -8.42
CA SER A 219 4.74 -17.04 -8.83
C SER A 219 4.72 -18.34 -9.63
N TRP A 220 3.93 -19.33 -9.21
CA TRP A 220 3.77 -20.58 -9.96
C TRP A 220 3.07 -20.35 -11.31
N VAL A 221 1.97 -19.60 -11.34
CA VAL A 221 1.19 -19.31 -12.55
C VAL A 221 2.00 -18.57 -13.61
N VAL A 222 2.87 -17.64 -13.20
CA VAL A 222 3.70 -16.83 -14.11
C VAL A 222 5.10 -17.42 -14.35
N HIS A 223 5.29 -18.68 -13.98
CA HIS A 223 6.53 -19.45 -14.16
C HIS A 223 7.79 -18.80 -13.53
N LEU A 224 7.62 -18.22 -12.34
CA LEU A 224 8.71 -17.81 -11.43
C LEU A 224 8.96 -18.90 -10.38
N ASP A 225 9.95 -18.72 -9.51
CA ASP A 225 10.26 -19.70 -8.46
C ASP A 225 9.29 -19.61 -7.29
N SER A 226 8.18 -20.36 -7.36
CA SER A 226 7.21 -20.45 -6.27
C SER A 226 7.76 -21.14 -5.02
N LYS A 227 8.76 -22.04 -5.16
CA LYS A 227 9.41 -22.67 -4.01
C LYS A 227 10.30 -21.65 -3.29
N GLY A 228 11.09 -20.89 -4.04
CA GLY A 228 11.86 -19.76 -3.53
C GLY A 228 10.96 -18.72 -2.87
N ALA A 229 9.84 -18.35 -3.49
CA ALA A 229 8.85 -17.44 -2.91
C ALA A 229 8.35 -17.93 -1.53
N TRP A 230 7.97 -19.20 -1.43
CA TRP A 230 7.52 -19.81 -0.18
C TRP A 230 8.62 -19.86 0.88
N CYS A 231 9.77 -20.44 0.52
CA CYS A 231 10.89 -20.65 1.44
C CYS A 231 11.45 -19.33 1.98
N ILE A 232 11.72 -18.36 1.11
CA ILE A 232 12.27 -17.07 1.51
C ILE A 232 11.22 -16.22 2.22
N GLY A 233 9.98 -16.18 1.73
CA GLY A 233 8.89 -15.48 2.39
C GLY A 233 8.73 -15.94 3.84
N TRP A 234 8.71 -17.26 4.07
CA TRP A 234 8.62 -17.81 5.42
C TRP A 234 9.87 -17.57 6.28
N ARG A 235 11.07 -17.71 5.70
CA ARG A 235 12.36 -17.56 6.40
C ARG A 235 12.63 -16.11 6.82
N ASP A 236 12.30 -15.15 5.95
CA ASP A 236 12.83 -13.79 6.04
C ASP A 236 11.78 -12.72 6.35
N ALA A 237 10.47 -13.00 6.26
CA ALA A 237 9.44 -11.97 6.49
C ALA A 237 9.57 -11.25 7.84
N ASN A 238 9.95 -11.95 8.90
CA ASN A 238 10.13 -11.36 10.24
C ASN A 238 11.40 -10.49 10.40
N LYS A 239 12.26 -10.43 9.37
CA LYS A 239 13.43 -9.54 9.38
C LYS A 239 13.06 -8.09 9.07
N HIS A 240 11.88 -7.86 8.48
CA HIS A 240 11.43 -6.52 8.14
C HIS A 240 11.02 -5.72 9.40
N PRO A 241 11.27 -4.39 9.46
CA PRO A 241 10.90 -3.59 10.64
C PRO A 241 9.39 -3.52 10.92
N SER A 242 8.56 -3.61 9.88
CA SER A 242 7.10 -3.77 10.01
C SER A 242 6.74 -5.26 10.04
N PRO A 243 5.79 -5.69 10.88
CA PRO A 243 5.30 -7.07 10.96
C PRO A 243 4.60 -7.57 9.67
N ASN A 244 4.40 -6.69 8.68
CA ASN A 244 3.60 -6.94 7.49
C ASN A 244 4.42 -6.88 6.21
N GLY A 245 5.13 -5.77 5.96
CA GLY A 245 5.82 -5.53 4.69
C GLY A 245 6.76 -6.67 4.26
N GLY A 246 7.44 -7.31 5.23
CA GLY A 246 8.34 -8.44 4.97
C GLY A 246 7.67 -9.64 4.32
N TRP A 247 6.36 -9.87 4.53
CA TRP A 247 5.63 -10.97 3.90
C TRP A 247 5.46 -10.78 2.40
N ALA A 248 5.41 -9.55 1.89
CA ALA A 248 5.44 -9.32 0.46
C ALA A 248 6.87 -9.22 -0.06
N GLU A 249 7.73 -8.41 0.58
CA GLU A 249 9.10 -8.16 0.12
C GLU A 249 9.94 -9.45 0.06
N ALA A 250 9.97 -10.25 1.12
CA ALA A 250 10.75 -11.48 1.14
C ALA A 250 10.25 -12.51 0.12
N THR A 251 8.94 -12.57 -0.09
CA THR A 251 8.30 -13.50 -1.04
C THR A 251 8.63 -13.12 -2.48
N VAL A 252 8.56 -11.82 -2.80
CA VAL A 252 8.99 -11.29 -4.10
C VAL A 252 10.49 -11.51 -4.28
N ALA A 253 11.32 -11.29 -3.25
CA ALA A 253 12.75 -11.55 -3.30
C ALA A 253 13.06 -13.01 -3.65
N GLY A 254 12.36 -13.96 -2.99
CA GLY A 254 12.47 -15.39 -3.27
C GLY A 254 12.02 -15.78 -4.67
N ALA A 255 10.87 -15.26 -5.12
CA ALA A 255 10.33 -15.53 -6.46
C ALA A 255 11.26 -15.06 -7.59
N LEU A 256 12.05 -14.01 -7.32
CA LEU A 256 12.92 -13.35 -8.29
C LEU A 256 14.41 -13.67 -8.11
N HIS A 257 14.78 -14.49 -7.11
CA HIS A 257 16.16 -14.80 -6.77
C HIS A 257 17.05 -13.57 -6.48
N VAL A 258 16.47 -12.52 -5.92
CA VAL A 258 17.17 -11.28 -5.57
C VAL A 258 17.23 -11.08 -4.06
N GLN A 259 18.06 -10.13 -3.62
CA GLN A 259 18.11 -9.68 -2.24
C GLN A 259 17.57 -8.24 -2.12
N LEU A 260 16.62 -8.06 -1.19
CA LEU A 260 16.05 -6.77 -0.80
C LEU A 260 16.53 -6.38 0.61
N GLY A 261 16.18 -5.18 1.08
CA GLY A 261 16.73 -4.63 2.32
C GLY A 261 18.15 -4.10 2.12
N GLY A 262 18.86 -3.78 3.21
CA GLY A 262 20.15 -3.12 3.20
C GLY A 262 20.08 -1.64 3.62
N TYR A 263 21.05 -0.85 3.18
CA TYR A 263 21.17 0.55 3.59
C TYR A 263 20.17 1.46 2.88
N ASN A 264 19.49 2.29 3.67
CA ASN A 264 18.59 3.35 3.22
C ASN A 264 18.98 4.66 3.92
N SER A 265 18.86 5.80 3.24
CA SER A 265 19.07 7.12 3.84
C SER A 265 17.74 7.85 3.97
N TYR A 266 17.48 8.46 5.12
CA TYR A 266 16.32 9.30 5.38
C TYR A 266 16.78 10.63 5.95
N PHE A 267 16.55 11.73 5.24
CA PHE A 267 16.98 13.08 5.68
C PHE A 267 18.48 13.11 6.02
N GLY A 268 19.30 12.40 5.24
CA GLY A 268 20.74 12.27 5.44
C GLY A 268 21.18 11.27 6.52
N LYS A 269 20.24 10.63 7.24
CA LYS A 269 20.56 9.60 8.25
C LYS A 269 20.49 8.22 7.61
N VAL A 270 21.62 7.51 7.60
CA VAL A 270 21.72 6.14 7.10
C VAL A 270 21.14 5.17 8.14
N SER A 271 20.27 4.28 7.68
CA SER A 271 19.65 3.22 8.48
C SER A 271 19.76 1.91 7.72
N PHE A 272 20.19 0.86 8.43
CA PHE A 272 20.29 -0.49 7.88
C PHE A 272 18.98 -1.25 8.12
N ARG A 273 18.40 -1.80 7.05
CA ARG A 273 17.35 -2.82 7.11
C ARG A 273 17.96 -4.18 6.87
N ALA A 274 17.53 -5.19 7.61
CA ALA A 274 18.00 -6.55 7.42
C ALA A 274 17.74 -7.04 5.99
N TYR A 275 18.66 -7.83 5.45
CA TYR A 275 18.52 -8.40 4.11
C TYR A 275 17.46 -9.51 4.08
N MET A 276 16.64 -9.50 3.03
CA MET A 276 15.63 -10.52 2.75
C MET A 276 15.87 -11.11 1.37
N GLY A 277 15.89 -12.44 1.29
CA GLY A 277 16.30 -13.17 0.09
C GLY A 277 17.81 -13.34 -0.04
N ASP A 278 18.18 -14.10 -1.07
CA ASP A 278 19.55 -14.49 -1.37
C ASP A 278 20.02 -13.76 -2.63
N ALA A 279 21.23 -13.22 -2.61
CA ALA A 279 21.79 -12.41 -3.70
C ALA A 279 22.25 -13.27 -4.90
N SER A 280 21.36 -14.11 -5.42
CA SER A 280 21.64 -15.04 -6.53
C SER A 280 21.64 -14.33 -7.88
N GLU A 281 20.76 -13.34 -8.04
CA GLU A 281 20.72 -12.45 -9.20
C GLU A 281 20.92 -10.98 -8.80
N MET A 282 21.62 -10.22 -9.65
CA MET A 282 21.75 -8.78 -9.49
C MET A 282 20.45 -8.08 -9.94
N LEU A 283 19.99 -7.13 -9.13
CA LEU A 283 18.81 -6.33 -9.44
C LEU A 283 18.98 -5.55 -10.75
N ALA A 284 17.93 -5.56 -11.55
CA ALA A 284 17.91 -5.07 -12.91
C ALA A 284 16.47 -4.68 -13.29
N PRO A 285 16.26 -3.79 -14.29
CA PRO A 285 14.93 -3.30 -14.65
C PRO A 285 13.88 -4.39 -14.94
N LYS A 286 14.29 -5.58 -15.39
CA LYS A 286 13.39 -6.74 -15.61
C LYS A 286 12.62 -7.14 -14.34
N HIS A 287 13.24 -6.98 -13.16
CA HIS A 287 12.64 -7.35 -11.88
C HIS A 287 11.46 -6.44 -11.50
N ILE A 288 11.45 -5.19 -11.96
CA ILE A 288 10.30 -4.28 -11.80
C ILE A 288 9.08 -4.85 -12.55
N THR A 289 9.26 -5.28 -13.81
CA THR A 289 8.16 -5.92 -14.55
C THR A 289 7.65 -7.17 -13.85
N LYS A 290 8.55 -8.00 -13.32
CA LYS A 290 8.15 -9.22 -12.62
C LYS A 290 7.41 -8.92 -11.31
N ALA A 291 7.84 -7.92 -10.53
CA ALA A 291 7.11 -7.46 -9.35
C ALA A 291 5.71 -6.95 -9.71
N ILE A 292 5.57 -6.18 -10.80
CA ILE A 292 4.27 -5.73 -11.31
C ILE A 292 3.39 -6.91 -11.75
N GLN A 293 3.95 -7.94 -12.39
CA GLN A 293 3.23 -9.16 -12.77
C GLN A 293 2.68 -9.90 -11.54
N LEU A 294 3.51 -10.04 -10.50
CA LEU A 294 3.12 -10.65 -9.22
C LEU A 294 2.00 -9.85 -8.52
N MET A 295 2.10 -8.51 -8.53
CA MET A 295 1.09 -7.61 -7.97
C MET A 295 -0.26 -7.76 -8.72
N TYR A 296 -0.26 -7.66 -10.06
CA TYR A 296 -1.50 -7.80 -10.84
C TYR A 296 -2.11 -9.20 -10.75
N GLY A 297 -1.29 -10.25 -10.74
CA GLY A 297 -1.78 -11.62 -10.53
C GLY A 297 -2.44 -11.77 -9.16
N SER A 298 -1.82 -11.25 -8.10
CA SER A 298 -2.38 -11.29 -6.74
C SER A 298 -3.68 -10.49 -6.65
N THR A 299 -3.71 -9.33 -7.31
CA THR A 299 -4.91 -8.48 -7.44
C THR A 299 -6.03 -9.24 -8.14
N GLY A 300 -5.75 -9.89 -9.27
CA GLY A 300 -6.74 -10.64 -10.04
C GLY A 300 -7.35 -11.80 -9.26
N ILE A 301 -6.51 -12.58 -8.56
CA ILE A 301 -6.98 -13.68 -7.70
C ILE A 301 -7.83 -13.13 -6.55
N MET A 302 -7.41 -12.02 -5.92
CA MET A 302 -8.17 -11.40 -4.83
C MET A 302 -9.52 -10.87 -5.31
N ILE A 303 -9.58 -10.16 -6.45
CA ILE A 303 -10.83 -9.68 -7.03
C ILE A 303 -11.76 -10.85 -7.35
N ALA A 304 -11.24 -11.94 -7.93
CA ALA A 304 -12.03 -13.13 -8.23
C ALA A 304 -12.57 -13.78 -6.95
N ALA A 305 -11.75 -13.95 -5.91
CA ALA A 305 -12.16 -14.49 -4.62
C ALA A 305 -13.26 -13.63 -3.99
N VAL A 306 -13.06 -12.31 -3.91
CA VAL A 306 -14.05 -11.37 -3.35
C VAL A 306 -15.35 -11.39 -4.15
N ALA A 307 -15.26 -11.46 -5.48
CA ALA A 307 -16.43 -11.54 -6.33
C ALA A 307 -17.23 -12.81 -6.06
N LEU A 308 -16.58 -13.97 -5.94
CA LEU A 308 -17.25 -15.23 -5.63
C LEU A 308 -17.92 -15.18 -4.27
N PHE A 309 -17.20 -14.78 -3.22
CA PHE A 309 -17.73 -14.76 -1.85
C PHE A 309 -18.89 -13.79 -1.63
N ARG A 310 -18.97 -12.68 -2.37
CA ARG A 310 -20.08 -11.71 -2.26
C ARG A 310 -21.19 -11.90 -3.31
N ILE A 311 -21.08 -12.91 -4.17
CA ILE A 311 -22.18 -13.35 -5.02
C ILE A 311 -23.10 -14.31 -4.23
N PHE A 312 -22.53 -15.09 -3.31
CA PHE A 312 -23.25 -15.92 -2.34
C PHE A 312 -23.62 -15.10 -1.09
#